data_AF-A0A0M0KAL0-F1
#
_entry.id   AF-A0A0M0KAL0-F1
#
_cell.length_a   1.000
_cell.length_b   1.000
_cell.length_c   1.000
_cell.angle_alpha   90.00
_cell.angle_beta   90.00
_cell.angle_gamma   90.00
#
_symmetry.space_group_name_H-M   'P 1'
#
loop_
_entity.id
_entity.type
_entity.pdbx_description
1 polymer ?
#
loop_
_entity_poly.entity_id
_entity_poly.type
_entity_poly.pdbx_seq_one_letter_code
_entity_poly.pdbx_strand_id
1 'polypeptide(L)'
;LRIAQGVTIYASPVAAGGGGVPALIIEKGGSLLAEGSATAPITFTAFNPTESSSSSVSTDSTVLATRGKWGGLILLGNAPTNVATSTQIEGITGYTYGGSNPTDSSGTLQYVRVWHGGAVMGAGNEINGITFGGVGSGTVVDHCEVAFNVDDGFEFFGGTVNVEYLSVLFMGDDGFDMDQGYVGKGQFLFVIEGLGGDHSMEIDSGLGPNQDATPRSHPAFYSFTLIGGGTGTGARAGELMRVNDGTGGKFGNGILAHPHLNGVLFEDCGSTLSYTQTLPAASVSISDPGYLYFSANNIIDTATAASQFALFAGGSGVAACTPADTWTAVSGAPGFVAVATTDLAEGSATFNPLPLASGLACTGTKDAAPNGDPFFSLVSCKGAFSSSTGNWLAGYSWLACSGKMVGSTAALTPPFATLLPNVALLSSNYSSNTALGSNISYILASQVFVQSGVTLTIPAGTTIFALPVPNGVAAPALVVLKGGMLLAAGTASSPITLTTILSESALSGSATAVPYFSSNAFALGERGKWGGLILLGNAPTIVPTTTQLYALQYSTGYTYGGTVVTDSSGTLQYVRVWHGGVMSNNGLISGIAFGGVGSGTTVAYCEVAYNAADGFGFFGGTVDVKYLS
;
A
#
# COMPACT_ATOMS: atom_id res chain seq x y z
N LEU A 1 -8.66 1.49 -15.02
CA LEU A 1 -8.17 0.22 -14.45
C LEU A 1 -9.31 -0.46 -13.69
N ARG A 2 -9.50 -1.78 -13.80
CA ARG A 2 -10.43 -2.54 -12.96
C ARG A 2 -9.66 -3.58 -12.17
N ILE A 3 -9.91 -3.67 -10.87
CA ILE A 3 -9.27 -4.61 -9.95
C ILE A 3 -10.35 -5.50 -9.35
N ALA A 4 -10.14 -6.82 -9.39
CA ALA A 4 -11.08 -7.77 -8.80
C ALA A 4 -10.99 -7.75 -7.26
N GLN A 5 -12.09 -8.03 -6.59
CA GLN A 5 -12.13 -8.21 -5.13
C GLN A 5 -11.07 -9.22 -4.64
N GLY A 6 -10.54 -9.00 -3.44
CA GLY A 6 -9.54 -9.87 -2.80
C GLY A 6 -8.13 -9.77 -3.38
N VAL A 7 -7.91 -8.96 -4.42
CA VAL A 7 -6.57 -8.77 -5.00
C VAL A 7 -5.70 -7.97 -4.04
N THR A 8 -4.47 -8.45 -3.82
CA THR A 8 -3.41 -7.66 -3.19
C THR A 8 -2.38 -7.26 -4.24
N ILE A 9 -2.08 -5.97 -4.31
CA ILE A 9 -1.09 -5.34 -5.19
C ILE A 9 0.11 -4.97 -4.34
N TYR A 10 1.27 -5.47 -4.73
CA TYR A 10 2.54 -5.20 -4.06
C TYR A 10 3.36 -4.21 -4.88
N ALA A 11 3.67 -3.06 -4.29
CA ALA A 11 4.65 -2.15 -4.86
C ALA A 11 6.05 -2.77 -4.75
N SER A 12 6.79 -2.76 -5.86
CA SER A 12 8.17 -3.25 -5.90
C SER A 12 9.05 -2.51 -4.89
N PRO A 13 10.08 -3.15 -4.30
CA PRO A 13 11.12 -2.43 -3.58
C PRO A 13 11.69 -1.30 -4.44
N VAL A 14 11.90 -0.12 -3.85
CA VAL A 14 12.64 0.97 -4.47
C VAL A 14 14.05 0.45 -4.79
N ALA A 15 14.45 0.49 -6.05
CA ALA A 15 15.77 0.02 -6.44
C ALA A 15 16.85 0.90 -5.77
N ALA A 16 17.89 0.27 -5.21
CA ALA A 16 19.01 0.95 -4.55
C ALA A 16 19.78 1.97 -5.43
N GLY A 17 19.44 2.06 -6.72
CA GLY A 17 20.04 2.97 -7.71
C GLY A 17 19.20 4.20 -8.07
N GLY A 18 18.16 4.56 -7.29
CA GLY A 18 17.43 5.82 -7.49
C GLY A 18 16.38 5.80 -8.62
N GLY A 19 15.73 4.65 -8.84
CA GLY A 19 14.48 4.63 -9.60
C GLY A 19 13.39 5.38 -8.83
N GLY A 20 12.49 6.08 -9.52
CA GLY A 20 11.38 6.79 -8.90
C GLY A 20 10.55 5.91 -7.96
N VAL A 21 9.96 6.52 -6.94
CA VAL A 21 9.09 5.84 -5.99
C VAL A 21 7.89 5.23 -6.73
N PRO A 22 7.57 3.94 -6.53
CA PRO A 22 6.41 3.34 -7.17
C PRO A 22 5.12 3.90 -6.59
N ALA A 23 4.24 4.41 -7.44
CA ALA A 23 2.90 4.88 -7.07
C ALA A 23 1.89 4.42 -8.14
N LEU A 24 0.61 4.32 -7.77
CA LEU A 24 -0.47 4.15 -8.75
C LEU A 24 -1.16 5.49 -8.94
N ILE A 25 -1.04 6.03 -10.15
CA ILE A 25 -1.61 7.34 -10.51
C ILE A 25 -2.75 7.11 -11.51
N ILE A 26 -3.94 7.60 -11.16
CA ILE A 26 -5.09 7.69 -12.05
C ILE A 26 -5.17 9.13 -12.55
N GLU A 27 -4.69 9.35 -13.78
CA GLU A 27 -4.69 10.69 -14.39
C GLU A 27 -6.09 11.22 -14.68
N LYS A 28 -6.21 12.54 -14.88
CA LYS A 28 -7.46 13.20 -15.29
C LYS A 28 -8.09 12.49 -16.50
N GLY A 29 -9.37 12.13 -16.36
CA GLY A 29 -10.14 11.38 -17.37
C GLY A 29 -9.95 9.87 -17.33
N GLY A 30 -9.01 9.36 -16.52
CA GLY A 30 -8.90 7.95 -16.17
C GLY A 30 -9.89 7.57 -15.06
N SER A 31 -10.12 6.26 -14.89
CA SER A 31 -10.89 5.76 -13.75
C SER A 31 -10.29 4.49 -13.15
N LEU A 32 -10.50 4.32 -11.85
CA LEU A 32 -10.21 3.11 -11.10
C LEU A 32 -11.53 2.47 -10.63
N LEU A 33 -11.75 1.21 -10.99
CA LEU A 33 -12.86 0.40 -10.48
C LEU A 33 -12.28 -0.65 -9.54
N ALA A 34 -12.27 -0.35 -8.25
CA ALA A 34 -11.78 -1.20 -7.18
C ALA A 34 -12.93 -1.49 -6.20
N GLU A 35 -13.71 -2.53 -6.51
CA GLU A 35 -14.92 -2.92 -5.78
C GLU A 35 -14.64 -4.20 -4.98
N GLY A 36 -14.02 -4.04 -3.80
CA GLY A 36 -13.80 -5.11 -2.84
C GLY A 36 -15.04 -5.41 -2.00
N SER A 37 -14.89 -6.29 -1.02
CA SER A 37 -15.89 -6.52 0.03
C SER A 37 -15.23 -6.68 1.39
N ALA A 38 -16.00 -6.61 2.48
CA ALA A 38 -15.47 -6.80 3.83
C ALA A 38 -14.67 -8.12 3.96
N THR A 39 -15.10 -9.19 3.29
CA THR A 39 -14.43 -10.50 3.33
C THR A 39 -13.38 -10.70 2.23
N ALA A 40 -13.35 -9.84 1.22
CA ALA A 40 -12.38 -9.88 0.13
C ALA A 40 -11.96 -8.45 -0.27
N PRO A 41 -11.30 -7.70 0.63
CA PRO A 41 -10.87 -6.34 0.36
C PRO A 41 -9.76 -6.31 -0.68
N ILE A 42 -9.66 -5.20 -1.42
CA ILE A 42 -8.53 -4.93 -2.31
C ILE A 42 -7.46 -4.25 -1.48
N THR A 43 -6.20 -4.72 -1.60
CA THR A 43 -5.10 -4.21 -0.77
C THR A 43 -3.96 -3.74 -1.64
N PHE A 44 -3.55 -2.50 -1.50
CA PHE A 44 -2.29 -1.98 -2.02
C PHE A 44 -1.31 -1.89 -0.87
N THR A 45 -0.13 -2.46 -1.05
CA THR A 45 0.86 -2.48 0.01
C THR A 45 2.26 -2.59 -0.55
N ALA A 46 3.25 -2.36 0.30
CA ALA A 46 4.63 -2.60 -0.06
C ALA A 46 4.93 -4.10 -0.13
N PHE A 47 5.78 -4.46 -1.07
CA PHE A 47 6.46 -5.74 -0.99
C PHE A 47 7.40 -5.74 0.23
N ASN A 48 6.96 -6.33 1.34
CA ASN A 48 7.78 -6.52 2.54
C ASN A 48 7.74 -7.99 2.98
N PRO A 49 8.68 -8.81 2.50
CA PRO A 49 8.72 -10.23 2.84
C PRO A 49 9.62 -10.53 4.05
N THR A 50 10.05 -9.50 4.79
CA THR A 50 10.82 -9.63 6.04
C THR A 50 9.93 -9.31 7.23
N GLU A 51 9.66 -10.31 8.06
CA GLU A 51 9.41 -10.08 9.47
C GLU A 51 10.75 -10.05 10.22
N SER A 52 10.95 -8.98 11.00
CA SER A 52 11.92 -8.77 12.08
C SER A 52 13.18 -7.90 11.87
N SER A 53 13.24 -6.90 12.77
CA SER A 53 14.40 -6.31 13.47
C SER A 53 15.32 -5.28 12.76
N SER A 54 15.08 -3.98 12.99
CA SER A 54 16.09 -3.07 13.56
C SER A 54 15.57 -1.65 13.91
N SER A 55 15.63 -1.36 15.21
CA SER A 55 16.19 -0.17 15.90
C SER A 55 15.76 1.30 15.65
N SER A 56 14.61 1.64 15.06
CA SER A 56 14.09 3.02 15.26
C SER A 56 12.58 3.25 15.28
N VAL A 57 11.72 2.22 15.40
CA VAL A 57 10.36 2.34 15.95
C VAL A 57 9.95 0.97 16.52
N SER A 58 9.61 0.92 17.81
CA SER A 58 8.89 -0.11 18.59
C SER A 58 9.34 -1.59 18.56
N THR A 59 9.14 -2.29 19.69
CA THR A 59 9.75 -3.58 20.05
C THR A 59 8.95 -4.83 19.66
N ASP A 60 8.17 -4.80 18.57
CA ASP A 60 7.49 -6.01 18.07
C ASP A 60 8.11 -6.49 16.75
N SER A 61 8.54 -7.74 16.73
CA SER A 61 9.24 -8.37 15.61
C SER A 61 8.31 -8.84 14.47
N THR A 62 7.03 -8.45 14.46
CA THR A 62 6.05 -8.81 13.41
C THR A 62 5.20 -7.59 12.98
N VAL A 63 5.85 -6.62 12.33
CA VAL A 63 5.25 -5.48 11.61
C VAL A 63 6.06 -5.47 10.30
N LEU A 64 5.54 -5.43 9.08
CA LEU A 64 5.06 -4.19 8.43
C LEU A 64 5.96 -2.94 8.69
N ALA A 65 7.19 -3.13 9.18
CA ALA A 65 7.99 -2.15 9.92
C ALA A 65 8.77 -1.21 9.01
N THR A 66 8.09 -0.59 8.05
CA THR A 66 8.44 0.78 7.65
C THR A 66 7.27 1.43 6.95
N ARG A 67 6.99 2.67 7.37
CA ARG A 67 6.28 3.65 6.56
C ARG A 67 7.15 3.99 5.33
N GLY A 68 6.56 4.45 4.23
CA GLY A 68 7.30 5.13 3.16
C GLY A 68 7.99 4.18 2.19
N LYS A 69 7.38 3.03 1.95
CA LYS A 69 7.95 2.00 1.08
C LYS A 69 7.56 2.14 -0.37
N TRP A 70 6.48 2.86 -0.62
CA TRP A 70 5.99 3.23 -1.93
C TRP A 70 5.23 4.54 -1.80
N GLY A 71 4.85 5.15 -2.91
CA GLY A 71 4.22 6.47 -2.91
C GLY A 71 2.85 6.37 -2.27
N GLY A 72 1.93 5.72 -2.97
CA GLY A 72 0.54 5.62 -2.55
C GLY A 72 -0.36 5.55 -3.77
N LEU A 73 -1.65 5.81 -3.54
CA LEU A 73 -2.66 5.86 -4.57
C LEU A 73 -3.08 7.31 -4.83
N ILE A 74 -2.90 7.79 -6.05
CA ILE A 74 -3.21 9.17 -6.43
C ILE A 74 -4.34 9.16 -7.46
N LEU A 75 -5.43 9.87 -7.17
CA LEU A 75 -6.53 10.10 -8.10
C LEU A 75 -6.59 11.57 -8.49
N LEU A 76 -6.51 11.85 -9.80
CA LEU A 76 -6.57 13.20 -10.34
C LEU A 76 -7.87 13.37 -11.12
N GLY A 77 -8.73 14.26 -10.64
CA GLY A 77 -10.03 14.56 -11.21
C GLY A 77 -10.11 15.95 -11.84
N ASN A 78 -11.30 16.25 -12.35
CA ASN A 78 -11.65 17.48 -13.06
C ASN A 78 -12.63 18.37 -12.26
N ALA A 79 -12.75 18.17 -10.95
CA ALA A 79 -13.57 19.00 -10.07
C ALA A 79 -12.87 20.30 -9.64
N PRO A 80 -13.62 21.33 -9.23
CA PRO A 80 -13.05 22.62 -8.85
C PRO A 80 -12.06 22.55 -7.69
N THR A 81 -11.02 23.37 -7.77
CA THR A 81 -10.06 23.68 -6.71
C THR A 81 -9.88 25.20 -6.67
N ASN A 82 -9.19 25.74 -5.67
CA ASN A 82 -8.86 27.17 -5.62
C ASN A 82 -7.49 27.50 -6.24
N VAL A 83 -6.78 26.50 -6.76
CA VAL A 83 -5.54 26.66 -7.53
C VAL A 83 -5.78 26.62 -9.05
N ALA A 84 -4.76 26.98 -9.84
CA ALA A 84 -4.85 26.91 -11.29
C ALA A 84 -4.91 25.45 -11.79
N THR A 85 -5.62 25.18 -12.89
CA THR A 85 -5.69 23.82 -13.48
C THR A 85 -4.36 23.32 -14.07
N SER A 86 -3.35 24.21 -14.13
CA SER A 86 -1.96 23.89 -14.49
C SER A 86 -1.11 23.49 -13.29
N THR A 87 -1.63 23.57 -12.07
CA THR A 87 -0.95 23.13 -10.85
C THR A 87 -0.70 21.63 -10.91
N GLN A 88 0.53 21.26 -10.56
CA GLN A 88 0.93 19.86 -10.46
C GLN A 88 0.58 19.34 -9.07
N ILE A 89 0.14 18.09 -8.99
CA ILE A 89 -0.07 17.42 -7.70
C ILE A 89 1.28 17.25 -7.00
N GLU A 90 1.28 17.33 -5.68
CA GLU A 90 2.47 17.12 -4.87
C GLU A 90 3.02 15.68 -5.02
N GLY A 91 4.31 15.51 -4.73
CA GLY A 91 4.99 14.21 -4.70
C GLY A 91 5.43 13.66 -6.06
N ILE A 92 4.83 14.14 -7.17
CA ILE A 92 5.13 13.67 -8.53
C ILE A 92 5.19 14.81 -9.56
N THR A 93 6.05 14.66 -10.56
CA THR A 93 6.22 15.67 -11.64
C THR A 93 5.45 15.27 -12.89
N GLY A 94 4.89 16.27 -13.59
CA GLY A 94 4.23 16.11 -14.89
C GLY A 94 2.72 15.85 -14.83
N TYR A 95 2.12 15.75 -13.64
CA TYR A 95 0.72 15.38 -13.46
C TYR A 95 -0.07 16.54 -12.82
N THR A 96 -1.16 16.96 -13.49
CA THR A 96 -2.00 18.08 -13.02
C THR A 96 -3.39 17.58 -12.62
N TYR A 97 -4.09 18.36 -11.79
CA TYR A 97 -5.45 18.08 -11.30
C TYR A 97 -6.34 19.32 -11.43
N GLY A 98 -7.59 19.20 -10.97
CA GLY A 98 -8.54 20.31 -10.96
C GLY A 98 -9.18 20.61 -12.31
N GLY A 99 -10.35 21.24 -12.25
CA GLY A 99 -11.16 21.58 -13.41
C GLY A 99 -12.44 22.31 -13.04
N SER A 100 -13.50 22.11 -13.82
CA SER A 100 -14.78 22.81 -13.65
C SER A 100 -15.98 21.90 -13.41
N ASN A 101 -15.78 20.58 -13.34
CA ASN A 101 -16.86 19.60 -13.22
C ASN A 101 -16.95 19.04 -11.79
N PRO A 102 -17.80 19.61 -10.89
CA PRO A 102 -17.95 19.09 -9.53
C PRO A 102 -18.57 17.68 -9.48
N THR A 103 -19.14 17.18 -10.57
CA THR A 103 -19.70 15.83 -10.66
C THR A 103 -18.81 14.87 -11.42
N ASP A 104 -17.54 15.22 -11.63
CA ASP A 104 -16.55 14.32 -12.23
C ASP A 104 -16.45 13.00 -11.47
N SER A 105 -16.07 11.92 -12.16
CA SER A 105 -15.92 10.60 -11.57
C SER A 105 -14.59 9.98 -11.96
N SER A 106 -13.74 9.74 -10.96
CA SER A 106 -12.51 8.98 -11.06
C SER A 106 -12.72 7.48 -10.80
N GLY A 107 -13.99 7.04 -10.66
CA GLY A 107 -14.40 5.64 -10.49
C GLY A 107 -14.92 5.29 -9.09
N THR A 108 -14.54 4.12 -8.59
CA THR A 108 -15.06 3.53 -7.35
C THR A 108 -13.93 2.89 -6.55
N LEU A 109 -13.84 3.26 -5.28
CA LEU A 109 -13.02 2.64 -4.26
C LEU A 109 -13.96 2.11 -3.18
N GLN A 110 -14.12 0.80 -3.11
CA GLN A 110 -14.93 0.13 -2.09
C GLN A 110 -14.14 -0.99 -1.41
N TYR A 111 -14.05 -0.99 -0.07
CA TYR A 111 -13.23 -1.97 0.68
C TYR A 111 -11.78 -2.02 0.18
N VAL A 112 -11.17 -0.83 0.05
CA VAL A 112 -9.78 -0.64 -0.41
C VAL A 112 -8.88 -0.34 0.78
N ARG A 113 -7.74 -1.01 0.84
CA ARG A 113 -6.73 -0.83 1.89
C ARG A 113 -5.43 -0.36 1.26
N VAL A 114 -4.82 0.69 1.79
CA VAL A 114 -3.53 1.22 1.34
C VAL A 114 -2.59 1.28 2.52
N TRP A 115 -1.56 0.44 2.51
CA TRP A 115 -0.64 0.31 3.63
C TRP A 115 0.81 0.60 3.23
N HIS A 116 1.59 1.20 4.14
CA HIS A 116 3.03 1.47 3.95
C HIS A 116 3.40 2.48 2.85
N GLY A 117 2.46 3.35 2.46
CA GLY A 117 2.72 4.47 1.54
C GLY A 117 3.52 5.59 2.21
N GLY A 118 3.57 6.79 1.62
CA GLY A 118 4.24 7.94 2.25
C GLY A 118 5.67 8.16 1.79
N ALA A 119 6.13 7.54 0.70
CA ALA A 119 7.57 7.59 0.39
C ALA A 119 8.03 9.02 0.04
N VAL A 120 9.02 9.50 0.81
CA VAL A 120 9.57 10.85 0.72
C VAL A 120 10.48 11.01 -0.50
N MET A 121 10.12 11.92 -1.41
CA MET A 121 10.90 12.23 -2.63
C MET A 121 11.83 13.45 -2.45
N GLY A 122 11.57 14.27 -1.43
CA GLY A 122 12.31 15.45 -1.01
C GLY A 122 11.65 16.03 0.23
N ALA A 123 12.24 17.03 0.90
CA ALA A 123 11.60 17.66 2.06
C ALA A 123 10.37 18.48 1.61
N GLY A 124 9.19 18.19 2.15
CA GLY A 124 7.92 18.85 1.76
C GLY A 124 7.55 18.55 0.31
N ASN A 125 7.79 17.32 -0.11
CA ASN A 125 7.42 16.76 -1.40
C ASN A 125 7.28 15.23 -1.23
N GLU A 126 6.24 14.84 -0.54
CA GLU A 126 5.88 13.47 -0.16
C GLU A 126 4.65 13.00 -0.97
N ILE A 127 4.35 11.70 -0.95
CA ILE A 127 3.13 11.15 -1.57
C ILE A 127 2.29 10.52 -0.46
N ASN A 128 1.03 10.92 -0.35
CA ASN A 128 0.11 10.47 0.68
C ASN A 128 -0.43 9.05 0.47
N GLY A 129 -1.12 8.52 1.48
CA GLY A 129 -1.71 7.17 1.39
C GLY A 129 -2.71 7.08 0.23
N ILE A 130 -3.78 7.88 0.32
CA ILE A 130 -4.71 8.10 -0.79
C ILE A 130 -4.88 9.61 -1.01
N THR A 131 -4.37 10.10 -2.14
CA THR A 131 -4.47 11.50 -2.56
C THR A 131 -5.65 11.69 -3.51
N PHE A 132 -6.49 12.68 -3.24
CA PHE A 132 -7.57 13.15 -4.10
C PHE A 132 -7.28 14.55 -4.62
N GLY A 133 -6.68 14.65 -5.81
CA GLY A 133 -6.48 15.92 -6.50
C GLY A 133 -7.71 16.29 -7.33
N GLY A 134 -8.53 17.24 -6.87
CA GLY A 134 -9.68 17.74 -7.63
C GLY A 134 -10.68 16.66 -8.04
N VAL A 135 -10.91 15.66 -7.17
CA VAL A 135 -11.80 14.53 -7.46
C VAL A 135 -13.26 14.92 -7.24
N GLY A 136 -14.14 14.55 -8.18
CA GLY A 136 -15.54 14.96 -8.17
C GLY A 136 -16.47 14.04 -7.37
N SER A 137 -17.63 14.59 -7.01
CA SER A 137 -18.71 13.90 -6.26
C SER A 137 -19.33 12.70 -6.99
N GLY A 138 -19.02 12.49 -8.27
CA GLY A 138 -19.40 11.29 -9.02
C GLY A 138 -18.50 10.08 -8.73
N THR A 139 -17.41 10.26 -7.98
CA THR A 139 -16.54 9.19 -7.51
C THR A 139 -17.11 8.56 -6.25
N VAL A 140 -17.13 7.23 -6.17
CA VAL A 140 -17.57 6.50 -4.97
C VAL A 140 -16.35 6.15 -4.14
N VAL A 141 -16.32 6.56 -2.88
CA VAL A 141 -15.27 6.20 -1.91
C VAL A 141 -15.95 5.75 -0.62
N ASP A 142 -15.92 4.44 -0.37
CA ASP A 142 -16.69 3.79 0.69
C ASP A 142 -15.85 2.66 1.32
N HIS A 143 -15.76 2.59 2.65
CA HIS A 143 -14.96 1.56 3.34
C HIS A 143 -13.49 1.52 2.87
N CYS A 144 -12.76 2.63 2.98
CA CYS A 144 -11.32 2.64 2.65
C CYS A 144 -10.47 2.78 3.92
N GLU A 145 -9.32 2.11 3.95
CA GLU A 145 -8.36 2.20 5.05
C GLU A 145 -6.99 2.62 4.55
N VAL A 146 -6.34 3.50 5.29
CA VAL A 146 -4.92 3.78 5.17
C VAL A 146 -4.22 3.40 6.47
N ALA A 147 -3.08 2.71 6.40
CA ALA A 147 -2.32 2.35 7.59
C ALA A 147 -0.81 2.46 7.37
N PHE A 148 -0.09 2.93 8.39
CA PHE A 148 1.37 3.06 8.36
C PHE A 148 1.89 3.89 7.17
N ASN A 149 1.19 4.96 6.83
CA ASN A 149 1.70 5.97 5.89
C ASN A 149 2.77 6.82 6.61
N VAL A 150 3.81 7.30 5.90
CA VAL A 150 4.76 8.29 6.51
C VAL A 150 4.07 9.62 6.64
N ASP A 151 3.43 10.01 5.56
CA ASP A 151 2.72 11.25 5.39
C ASP A 151 1.25 11.03 5.74
N ASP A 152 0.34 11.75 5.10
CA ASP A 152 -1.07 11.70 5.43
C ASP A 152 -1.74 10.38 5.09
N GLY A 153 -2.78 10.06 5.84
CA GLY A 153 -3.69 8.97 5.54
C GLY A 153 -4.42 9.24 4.23
N PHE A 154 -5.37 10.16 4.30
CA PHE A 154 -6.12 10.65 3.14
C PHE A 154 -5.91 12.14 3.01
N GLU A 155 -5.65 12.59 1.79
CA GLU A 155 -5.38 13.99 1.53
C GLU A 155 -6.24 14.48 0.36
N PHE A 156 -6.88 15.64 0.55
CA PHE A 156 -7.82 16.21 -0.39
C PHE A 156 -7.31 17.56 -0.90
N PHE A 157 -6.75 17.59 -2.10
CA PHE A 157 -6.41 18.83 -2.79
C PHE A 157 -7.59 19.31 -3.64
N GLY A 158 -8.49 20.06 -3.00
CA GLY A 158 -9.71 20.54 -3.61
C GLY A 158 -10.67 19.43 -4.02
N GLY A 159 -11.64 19.74 -4.89
CA GLY A 159 -12.64 18.78 -5.36
C GLY A 159 -13.88 18.70 -4.46
N THR A 160 -14.71 17.71 -4.73
CA THR A 160 -16.07 17.57 -4.15
C THR A 160 -16.44 16.11 -3.87
N VAL A 161 -15.47 15.20 -3.88
CA VAL A 161 -15.68 13.79 -3.59
C VAL A 161 -16.35 13.64 -2.22
N ASN A 162 -17.31 12.72 -2.12
CA ASN A 162 -17.92 12.37 -0.85
C ASN A 162 -17.34 11.02 -0.38
N VAL A 163 -17.17 10.87 0.92
CA VAL A 163 -16.52 9.70 1.51
C VAL A 163 -17.34 9.12 2.66
N GLU A 164 -17.46 7.80 2.71
CA GLU A 164 -18.09 7.11 3.84
C GLU A 164 -17.20 5.98 4.36
N TYR A 165 -17.19 5.75 5.67
CA TYR A 165 -16.45 4.66 6.30
C TYR A 165 -14.94 4.69 5.98
N LEU A 166 -14.26 5.76 6.38
CA LEU A 166 -12.81 5.87 6.18
C LEU A 166 -12.06 5.65 7.48
N SER A 167 -11.00 4.84 7.45
CA SER A 167 -10.15 4.59 8.61
C SER A 167 -8.68 4.91 8.33
N VAL A 168 -8.02 5.57 9.28
CA VAL A 168 -6.59 5.85 9.24
C VAL A 168 -5.94 5.33 10.51
N LEU A 169 -4.87 4.56 10.33
CA LEU A 169 -4.18 3.88 11.42
C LEU A 169 -2.69 4.20 11.38
N PHE A 170 -2.19 4.81 12.44
CA PHE A 170 -0.75 4.92 12.69
C PHE A 170 0.04 5.61 11.56
N MET A 171 -0.50 6.69 10.98
CA MET A 171 0.20 7.57 10.04
C MET A 171 1.31 8.38 10.74
N GLY A 172 2.19 9.00 9.95
CA GLY A 172 3.28 9.81 10.48
C GLY A 172 3.08 11.31 10.41
N ASP A 173 2.17 11.80 9.57
CA ASP A 173 1.69 13.18 9.60
C ASP A 173 0.19 13.18 9.91
N ASP A 174 -0.70 13.57 8.99
CA ASP A 174 -2.11 13.77 9.31
C ASP A 174 -3.04 12.62 8.93
N GLY A 175 -4.12 12.45 9.70
CA GLY A 175 -5.09 11.39 9.45
C GLY A 175 -5.84 11.70 8.16
N PHE A 176 -6.52 12.85 8.19
CA PHE A 176 -7.15 13.45 7.03
C PHE A 176 -6.62 14.87 6.86
N ASP A 177 -5.99 15.16 5.74
CA ASP A 177 -5.63 16.53 5.36
C ASP A 177 -6.54 17.03 4.23
N MET A 178 -6.97 18.29 4.30
CA MET A 178 -7.77 18.91 3.27
C MET A 178 -7.27 20.31 2.98
N ASP A 179 -6.97 20.56 1.72
CA ASP A 179 -6.51 21.87 1.26
C ASP A 179 -7.22 22.26 -0.05
N GLN A 180 -6.93 23.46 -0.53
CA GLN A 180 -7.13 23.92 -1.90
C GLN A 180 -8.59 23.93 -2.38
N GLY A 181 -9.50 24.20 -1.45
CA GLY A 181 -10.91 24.41 -1.76
C GLY A 181 -11.74 23.13 -1.78
N TYR A 182 -11.40 22.13 -0.95
CA TYR A 182 -12.16 20.88 -0.89
C TYR A 182 -13.57 21.11 -0.31
N VAL A 183 -14.60 20.76 -1.06
CA VAL A 183 -16.01 20.88 -0.67
C VAL A 183 -16.72 19.54 -0.83
N GLY A 184 -16.29 18.56 -0.03
CA GLY A 184 -16.90 17.23 0.05
C GLY A 184 -17.68 16.97 1.34
N LYS A 185 -18.35 15.82 1.38
CA LYS A 185 -19.06 15.31 2.56
C LYS A 185 -18.39 14.05 3.09
N GLY A 186 -18.41 13.86 4.40
CA GLY A 186 -17.82 12.69 5.07
C GLY A 186 -18.71 12.16 6.18
N GLN A 187 -18.96 10.85 6.22
CA GLN A 187 -19.59 10.20 7.38
C GLN A 187 -18.88 8.91 7.79
N PHE A 188 -18.79 8.65 9.10
CA PHE A 188 -18.14 7.46 9.69
C PHE A 188 -16.62 7.43 9.47
N LEU A 189 -15.94 8.48 9.95
CA LEU A 189 -14.49 8.66 9.76
C LEU A 189 -13.75 8.31 11.06
N PHE A 190 -12.72 7.48 10.97
CA PHE A 190 -12.00 6.97 12.12
C PHE A 190 -10.50 7.19 12.00
N VAL A 191 -9.87 7.73 13.04
CA VAL A 191 -8.41 7.85 13.12
C VAL A 191 -7.92 7.30 14.45
N ILE A 192 -6.84 6.52 14.40
CA ILE A 192 -5.95 6.30 15.54
C ILE A 192 -4.57 6.77 15.12
N GLU A 193 -4.10 7.83 15.77
CA GLU A 193 -2.74 8.34 15.57
C GLU A 193 -1.69 7.32 16.01
N GLY A 194 -0.54 7.31 15.35
CA GLY A 194 0.65 6.65 15.90
C GLY A 194 1.34 7.58 16.90
N LEU A 195 2.29 7.07 17.70
CA LEU A 195 3.04 7.92 18.65
C LEU A 195 3.60 9.19 17.99
N GLY A 196 4.19 9.06 16.81
CA GLY A 196 4.77 10.19 16.09
C GLY A 196 3.89 10.74 14.97
N GLY A 197 2.56 10.52 14.99
CA GLY A 197 1.65 11.20 14.07
C GLY A 197 1.52 12.68 14.43
N ASP A 198 1.05 13.49 13.47
CA ASP A 198 0.80 14.91 13.68
C ASP A 198 -0.60 15.17 14.25
N HIS A 199 -1.59 15.34 13.37
CA HIS A 199 -2.97 15.56 13.74
C HIS A 199 -3.86 14.44 13.18
N SER A 200 -5.03 14.23 13.78
CA SER A 200 -6.03 13.35 13.17
C SER A 200 -6.73 14.03 11.99
N MET A 201 -6.82 15.36 12.02
CA MET A 201 -7.33 16.18 10.92
C MET A 201 -6.54 17.50 10.83
N GLU A 202 -5.93 17.78 9.69
CA GLU A 202 -5.49 19.13 9.29
C GLU A 202 -6.43 19.65 8.20
N ILE A 203 -6.78 20.93 8.25
CA ILE A 203 -7.80 21.50 7.38
C ILE A 203 -7.44 22.94 7.05
N ASP A 204 -7.21 23.15 5.77
CA ASP A 204 -6.49 24.29 5.21
C ASP A 204 -7.28 24.80 4.01
N SER A 205 -7.00 26.03 3.57
CA SER A 205 -7.66 26.57 2.38
C SER A 205 -6.91 27.70 1.70
N GLY A 206 -6.05 28.40 2.43
CA GLY A 206 -5.35 29.59 1.97
C GLY A 206 -4.33 29.27 0.89
N LEU A 207 -3.93 30.30 0.15
CA LEU A 207 -2.86 30.19 -0.84
C LEU A 207 -1.75 31.15 -0.46
N GLY A 208 -0.74 30.62 0.23
CA GLY A 208 0.30 31.42 0.86
C GLY A 208 -0.31 32.45 1.82
N PRO A 209 -0.05 33.76 1.68
CA PRO A 209 -0.59 34.76 2.61
C PRO A 209 -2.09 35.06 2.43
N ASN A 210 -2.76 34.48 1.42
CA ASN A 210 -4.16 34.76 1.13
C ASN A 210 -5.09 33.74 1.81
N GLN A 211 -5.54 34.07 3.03
CA GLN A 211 -6.48 33.27 3.82
C GLN A 211 -7.96 33.43 3.42
N ASP A 212 -8.25 34.15 2.33
CA ASP A 212 -9.59 34.32 1.78
C ASP A 212 -9.67 33.79 0.33
N ALA A 213 -8.82 32.82 -0.02
CA ALA A 213 -8.87 32.13 -1.31
C ALA A 213 -10.21 31.40 -1.51
N THR A 214 -10.72 31.41 -2.76
CA THR A 214 -12.00 30.79 -3.12
C THR A 214 -11.84 29.82 -4.30
N PRO A 215 -12.62 28.71 -4.36
CA PRO A 215 -13.50 28.20 -3.31
C PRO A 215 -12.74 27.89 -2.02
N ARG A 216 -13.38 28.15 -0.88
CA ARG A 216 -12.82 27.87 0.44
C ARG A 216 -13.01 26.39 0.74
N SER A 217 -11.99 25.72 1.30
CA SER A 217 -12.17 24.37 1.81
C SER A 217 -13.27 24.40 2.86
N HIS A 218 -14.23 23.50 2.73
CA HIS A 218 -15.43 23.49 3.55
C HIS A 218 -15.98 22.05 3.68
N PRO A 219 -15.19 21.11 4.24
CA PRO A 219 -15.64 19.74 4.43
C PRO A 219 -16.88 19.70 5.34
N ALA A 220 -17.83 18.81 5.02
CA ALA A 220 -18.99 18.53 5.85
C ALA A 220 -18.87 17.15 6.47
N PHE A 221 -18.20 17.05 7.62
CA PHE A 221 -17.80 15.80 8.26
C PHE A 221 -18.63 15.53 9.51
N TYR A 222 -19.38 14.42 9.51
CA TYR A 222 -20.24 14.03 10.61
C TYR A 222 -19.92 12.63 11.09
N SER A 223 -20.16 12.34 12.36
CA SER A 223 -19.98 10.98 12.91
C SER A 223 -18.54 10.49 12.73
N PHE A 224 -17.58 11.21 13.31
CA PHE A 224 -16.16 10.91 13.24
C PHE A 224 -15.57 10.64 14.63
N THR A 225 -14.55 9.79 14.71
CA THR A 225 -13.85 9.45 15.96
C THR A 225 -12.35 9.56 15.75
N LEU A 226 -11.72 10.48 16.48
CA LEU A 226 -10.29 10.76 16.45
C LEU A 226 -9.69 10.34 17.80
N ILE A 227 -8.70 9.46 17.76
CA ILE A 227 -8.03 8.90 18.94
C ILE A 227 -6.55 9.26 18.84
N GLY A 228 -6.05 9.99 19.83
CA GLY A 228 -4.65 10.43 19.84
C GLY A 228 -3.66 9.32 20.15
N GLY A 229 -2.39 9.55 19.80
CA GLY A 229 -1.29 8.57 19.90
C GLY A 229 -0.81 8.26 21.32
N GLY A 230 -1.35 8.94 22.34
CA GLY A 230 -1.06 8.72 23.76
C GLY A 230 0.20 9.41 24.28
N THR A 231 0.59 9.16 25.55
CA THR A 231 1.60 9.99 26.26
C THR A 231 2.98 9.34 26.40
N GLY A 232 3.42 8.52 25.43
CA GLY A 232 4.68 7.76 25.46
C GLY A 232 5.93 8.56 25.01
N THR A 233 7.13 7.98 25.18
CA THR A 233 8.36 8.56 24.58
C THR A 233 8.26 8.54 23.06
N GLY A 234 8.46 9.69 22.41
CA GLY A 234 8.26 9.85 20.97
C GLY A 234 6.83 10.24 20.59
N ALA A 235 5.93 10.39 21.57
CA ALA A 235 4.64 11.05 21.37
C ALA A 235 4.85 12.50 20.91
N ARG A 236 4.22 12.91 19.81
CA ARG A 236 4.15 14.33 19.48
C ARG A 236 3.35 15.09 20.55
N ALA A 237 3.60 16.37 20.70
CA ALA A 237 2.76 17.27 21.48
C ALA A 237 1.94 18.12 20.49
N GLY A 238 0.62 17.96 20.46
CA GLY A 238 -0.25 18.62 19.50
C GLY A 238 -1.74 18.41 19.78
N GLU A 239 -2.57 18.94 18.90
CA GLU A 239 -4.02 18.77 18.88
C GLU A 239 -4.46 17.62 17.98
N LEU A 240 -5.69 17.16 18.16
CA LEU A 240 -6.28 16.17 17.24
C LEU A 240 -6.75 16.81 15.94
N MET A 241 -7.12 18.08 15.97
CA MET A 241 -7.66 18.79 14.80
C MET A 241 -7.04 20.17 14.70
N ARG A 242 -6.32 20.43 13.61
CA ARG A 242 -5.79 21.74 13.27
C ARG A 242 -6.68 22.37 12.20
N VAL A 243 -7.09 23.60 12.46
CA VAL A 243 -7.95 24.39 11.57
C VAL A 243 -7.17 25.65 11.23
N ASN A 244 -6.68 25.72 10.00
CA ASN A 244 -5.77 26.78 9.59
C ASN A 244 -6.25 27.49 8.31
N ASP A 245 -5.45 28.47 7.86
CA ASP A 245 -5.51 29.11 6.54
C ASP A 245 -6.90 29.50 6.02
N GLY A 246 -7.71 30.02 6.95
CA GLY A 246 -9.08 30.44 6.71
C GLY A 246 -10.01 29.33 6.23
N THR A 247 -9.79 28.07 6.58
CA THR A 247 -10.70 27.01 6.19
C THR A 247 -12.10 27.15 6.82
N GLY A 248 -13.13 26.73 6.08
CA GLY A 248 -14.50 26.59 6.58
C GLY A 248 -14.83 25.14 6.99
N GLY A 249 -16.11 24.84 7.21
CA GLY A 249 -16.52 23.44 7.41
C GLY A 249 -17.79 23.24 8.21
N LYS A 250 -18.22 21.97 8.34
CA LYS A 250 -19.29 21.53 9.22
C LYS A 250 -18.86 20.27 9.96
N PHE A 251 -18.79 20.32 11.28
CA PHE A 251 -18.36 19.21 12.12
C PHE A 251 -19.42 18.88 13.18
N GLY A 252 -20.05 17.72 13.07
CA GLY A 252 -21.13 17.29 13.98
C GLY A 252 -21.06 15.81 14.34
N ASN A 253 -21.68 15.43 15.46
CA ASN A 253 -21.61 14.06 15.99
C ASN A 253 -20.19 13.48 16.13
N GLY A 254 -19.19 14.33 16.34
CA GLY A 254 -17.77 13.96 16.47
C GLY A 254 -17.37 13.52 17.88
N ILE A 255 -16.32 12.72 17.95
CA ILE A 255 -15.62 12.33 19.18
C ILE A 255 -14.12 12.58 18.98
N LEU A 256 -13.52 13.38 19.85
CA LEU A 256 -12.09 13.61 19.95
C LEU A 256 -11.66 13.09 21.31
N ALA A 257 -10.84 12.04 21.34
CA ALA A 257 -10.45 11.36 22.56
C ALA A 257 -8.94 11.21 22.68
N HIS A 258 -8.44 11.33 23.91
CA HIS A 258 -7.02 11.22 24.22
C HIS A 258 -6.11 12.16 23.40
N PRO A 259 -6.47 13.45 23.20
CA PRO A 259 -5.56 14.39 22.56
C PRO A 259 -4.25 14.50 23.35
N HIS A 260 -3.15 14.74 22.63
CA HIS A 260 -1.85 15.00 23.26
C HIS A 260 -1.84 16.30 24.07
N LEU A 261 -2.45 17.35 23.52
CA LEU A 261 -2.59 18.67 24.16
C LEU A 261 -4.01 19.21 24.09
N ASN A 262 -4.51 19.53 22.89
CA ASN A 262 -5.83 20.14 22.71
C ASN A 262 -6.75 19.28 21.83
N GLY A 263 -8.05 19.49 21.94
CA GLY A 263 -9.00 18.93 20.97
C GLY A 263 -8.82 19.55 19.60
N VAL A 264 -9.05 20.87 19.51
CA VAL A 264 -8.98 21.64 18.27
C VAL A 264 -8.09 22.87 18.46
N LEU A 265 -7.18 23.13 17.52
CA LEU A 265 -6.40 24.35 17.42
C LEU A 265 -6.90 25.18 16.22
N PHE A 266 -7.06 26.49 16.42
CA PHE A 266 -7.28 27.43 15.33
C PHE A 266 -6.05 28.30 15.07
N GLU A 267 -5.71 28.45 13.79
CA GLU A 267 -4.60 29.26 13.29
C GLU A 267 -5.02 30.02 12.00
N ASP A 268 -4.36 31.15 11.72
CA ASP A 268 -4.40 31.88 10.44
C ASP A 268 -5.80 32.03 9.78
N CYS A 269 -6.75 32.51 10.58
CA CYS A 269 -8.14 32.65 10.20
C CYS A 269 -8.39 33.66 9.05
N GLY A 270 -9.31 33.30 8.13
CA GLY A 270 -9.77 34.17 7.05
C GLY A 270 -10.45 35.44 7.56
N SER A 271 -10.21 36.57 6.91
CA SER A 271 -10.58 37.89 7.45
C SER A 271 -12.10 38.15 7.47
N THR A 272 -12.84 37.40 6.66
CA THR A 272 -14.30 37.51 6.51
C THR A 272 -15.06 36.29 7.05
N LEU A 273 -14.36 35.22 7.40
CA LEU A 273 -14.94 33.94 7.78
C LEU A 273 -15.69 34.03 9.12
N SER A 274 -16.89 33.46 9.19
CA SER A 274 -17.66 33.38 10.44
C SER A 274 -17.47 32.03 11.15
N TYR A 275 -17.26 32.07 12.46
CA TYR A 275 -17.14 30.87 13.30
C TYR A 275 -18.39 30.73 14.16
N THR A 276 -19.10 29.59 14.05
CA THR A 276 -20.38 29.39 14.74
C THR A 276 -20.58 27.98 15.32
N GLN A 277 -21.31 27.89 16.44
CA GLN A 277 -21.85 26.62 16.96
C GLN A 277 -23.35 26.44 16.67
N THR A 278 -23.95 27.36 15.90
CA THR A 278 -25.30 27.25 15.34
C THR A 278 -25.19 27.04 13.85
N LEU A 279 -25.70 25.91 13.34
CA LEU A 279 -25.60 25.57 11.93
C LEU A 279 -26.33 26.63 11.08
N PRO A 280 -25.63 27.31 10.16
CA PRO A 280 -26.26 28.25 9.25
C PRO A 280 -27.23 27.54 8.31
N ALA A 281 -28.29 28.25 7.90
CA ALA A 281 -29.23 27.77 6.89
C ALA A 281 -28.51 27.48 5.55
N ALA A 282 -29.03 26.53 4.78
CA ALA A 282 -28.47 26.14 3.48
C ALA A 282 -28.29 27.29 2.47
N SER A 283 -29.01 28.41 2.64
CA SER A 283 -28.89 29.61 1.81
C SER A 283 -27.64 30.44 2.08
N VAL A 284 -26.93 30.18 3.18
CA VAL A 284 -25.69 30.89 3.53
C VAL A 284 -24.53 30.36 2.70
N SER A 285 -23.81 31.26 2.04
CA SER A 285 -22.64 30.95 1.22
C SER A 285 -21.56 30.26 2.06
N ILE A 286 -21.01 29.17 1.51
CA ILE A 286 -19.88 28.43 2.11
C ILE A 286 -18.52 28.99 1.67
N SER A 287 -18.48 29.80 0.61
CA SER A 287 -17.23 30.23 -0.03
C SER A 287 -16.91 31.71 0.17
N ASP A 288 -17.92 32.58 0.27
CA ASP A 288 -17.72 34.03 0.45
C ASP A 288 -18.97 34.66 1.10
N PRO A 289 -18.91 35.14 2.35
CA PRO A 289 -17.72 35.16 3.23
C PRO A 289 -17.34 33.77 3.81
N GLY A 290 -18.24 32.79 3.73
CA GLY A 290 -18.06 31.43 4.26
C GLY A 290 -18.36 31.30 5.76
N TYR A 291 -18.29 30.07 6.28
CA TYR A 291 -18.35 29.80 7.72
C TYR A 291 -17.62 28.52 8.12
N LEU A 292 -17.26 28.42 9.40
CA LEU A 292 -16.90 27.18 10.06
C LEU A 292 -17.93 26.89 11.16
N TYR A 293 -18.66 25.79 11.00
CA TYR A 293 -19.61 25.27 11.97
C TYR A 293 -18.99 24.09 12.73
N PHE A 294 -18.92 24.21 14.04
CA PHE A 294 -18.53 23.11 14.93
C PHE A 294 -19.61 22.91 16.00
N SER A 295 -20.23 21.74 16.03
CA SER A 295 -21.31 21.47 16.97
C SER A 295 -20.82 21.45 18.42
N ALA A 296 -21.54 22.14 19.30
CA ALA A 296 -21.36 22.02 20.74
C ALA A 296 -21.71 20.61 21.27
N ASN A 297 -22.41 19.79 20.47
CA ASN A 297 -22.73 18.42 20.82
C ASN A 297 -21.55 17.45 20.60
N ASN A 298 -20.49 17.85 19.90
CA ASN A 298 -19.28 17.03 19.78
C ASN A 298 -18.70 16.70 21.15
N ILE A 299 -18.10 15.52 21.30
CA ILE A 299 -17.40 15.13 22.53
C ILE A 299 -15.92 15.41 22.35
N ILE A 300 -15.33 16.14 23.29
CA ILE A 300 -13.88 16.36 23.37
C ILE A 300 -13.42 15.96 24.76
N ASP A 301 -12.76 14.80 24.84
CA ASP A 301 -12.28 14.17 26.08
C ASP A 301 -10.84 14.59 26.37
N THR A 302 -10.70 15.82 26.87
CA THR A 302 -9.44 16.43 27.29
C THR A 302 -9.29 16.42 28.80
N ALA A 303 -8.08 16.64 29.30
CA ALA A 303 -7.80 16.75 30.74
C ALA A 303 -8.54 17.93 31.40
N THR A 304 -8.77 19.03 30.67
CA THR A 304 -9.54 20.18 31.14
C THR A 304 -10.45 20.71 30.04
N ALA A 305 -11.56 21.36 30.43
CA ALA A 305 -12.43 22.04 29.47
C ALA A 305 -11.71 23.14 28.67
N ALA A 306 -10.72 23.81 29.28
CA ALA A 306 -9.91 24.83 28.61
C ALA A 306 -9.00 24.26 27.51
N SER A 307 -8.71 22.96 27.53
CA SER A 307 -7.92 22.27 26.50
C SER A 307 -8.79 21.78 25.33
N GLN A 308 -10.11 21.99 25.35
CA GLN A 308 -10.96 21.56 24.23
C GLN A 308 -10.68 22.37 22.96
N PHE A 309 -10.43 23.67 23.11
CA PHE A 309 -10.14 24.59 22.03
C PHE A 309 -8.93 25.45 22.39
N ALA A 310 -8.03 25.62 21.44
CA ALA A 310 -6.86 26.49 21.58
C ALA A 310 -6.75 27.44 20.39
N LEU A 311 -6.02 28.53 20.60
CA LEU A 311 -5.66 29.50 19.58
C LEU A 311 -4.15 29.52 19.45
N PHE A 312 -3.65 29.37 18.23
CA PHE A 312 -2.26 29.69 17.95
C PHE A 312 -2.15 31.19 17.70
N ALA A 313 -1.27 31.86 18.44
CA ALA A 313 -1.05 33.30 18.28
C ALA A 313 -0.20 33.56 17.04
N GLY A 314 -0.83 33.53 15.86
CA GLY A 314 -0.36 34.01 14.56
C GLY A 314 1.13 33.87 14.28
N GLY A 315 1.52 32.80 13.59
CA GLY A 315 2.69 32.85 12.73
C GLY A 315 2.50 33.87 11.60
N SER A 316 3.57 34.28 10.93
CA SER A 316 3.50 34.93 9.60
C SER A 316 2.79 36.30 9.47
N GLY A 317 2.37 36.97 10.55
CA GLY A 317 1.77 38.32 10.48
C GLY A 317 0.31 38.35 10.01
N VAL A 318 -0.38 37.21 10.08
CA VAL A 318 -1.80 37.03 9.77
C VAL A 318 -2.67 37.37 11.00
N ALA A 319 -3.92 37.78 10.80
CA ALA A 319 -4.83 38.15 11.88
C ALA A 319 -5.15 36.95 12.78
N ALA A 320 -5.07 37.15 14.10
CA ALA A 320 -5.37 36.10 15.07
C ALA A 320 -6.83 35.63 14.98
N CYS A 321 -7.00 34.32 15.11
CA CYS A 321 -8.28 33.67 15.32
C CYS A 321 -8.94 34.16 16.62
N THR A 322 -10.25 34.38 16.62
CA THR A 322 -11.06 34.67 17.83
C THR A 322 -12.17 33.65 18.19
N PRO A 323 -12.30 32.44 17.58
CA PRO A 323 -13.44 31.56 17.87
C PRO A 323 -13.35 30.78 19.19
N ALA A 324 -12.16 30.37 19.62
CA ALA A 324 -11.99 29.37 20.69
C ALA A 324 -12.47 29.82 22.07
N ASP A 325 -12.31 31.10 22.42
CA ASP A 325 -12.51 31.59 23.81
C ASP A 325 -13.95 31.45 24.34
N THR A 326 -14.93 31.22 23.46
CA THR A 326 -16.36 31.12 23.81
C THR A 326 -17.00 29.78 23.44
N TRP A 327 -16.26 28.92 22.75
CA TRP A 327 -16.78 27.65 22.27
C TRP A 327 -16.77 26.59 23.37
N THR A 328 -17.78 25.73 23.33
CA THR A 328 -17.89 24.60 24.26
C THR A 328 -18.13 23.31 23.49
N ALA A 329 -17.67 22.20 24.05
CA ALA A 329 -18.00 20.86 23.60
C ALA A 329 -18.39 20.01 24.80
N VAL A 330 -19.07 18.89 24.57
CA VAL A 330 -19.36 17.92 25.64
C VAL A 330 -18.02 17.41 26.19
N SER A 331 -17.77 17.67 27.47
CA SER A 331 -16.54 17.26 28.16
C SER A 331 -16.73 15.91 28.85
N GLY A 332 -15.75 15.02 28.68
CA GLY A 332 -15.63 13.75 29.38
C GLY A 332 -15.61 12.52 28.47
N ALA A 333 -15.33 11.38 29.09
CA ALA A 333 -15.09 10.12 28.40
C ALA A 333 -16.26 9.73 27.46
N PRO A 334 -16.00 9.41 26.19
CA PRO A 334 -17.06 9.03 25.24
C PRO A 334 -17.79 7.74 25.63
N GLY A 335 -17.12 6.90 26.44
CA GLY A 335 -17.60 5.61 26.91
C GLY A 335 -17.32 4.49 25.92
N PHE A 336 -16.09 4.39 25.41
CA PHE A 336 -15.68 3.23 24.60
C PHE A 336 -15.71 1.92 25.41
N VAL A 337 -15.89 0.79 24.72
CA VAL A 337 -15.84 -0.54 25.33
C VAL A 337 -14.44 -0.81 25.91
N ALA A 338 -13.38 -0.58 25.13
CA ALA A 338 -12.01 -0.74 25.59
C ALA A 338 -11.04 0.06 24.71
N VAL A 339 -10.64 1.24 25.16
CA VAL A 339 -9.53 2.01 24.59
C VAL A 339 -8.61 2.36 25.75
N ALA A 340 -7.46 1.70 25.83
CA ALA A 340 -6.46 1.96 26.85
C ALA A 340 -5.31 2.81 26.28
N THR A 341 -4.59 3.54 27.15
CA THR A 341 -3.41 4.32 26.75
C THR A 341 -2.30 3.49 26.12
N THR A 342 -2.26 2.18 26.41
CA THR A 342 -1.35 1.21 25.79
C THR A 342 -1.74 0.81 24.37
N ASP A 343 -2.99 1.04 23.97
CA ASP A 343 -3.49 0.69 22.63
C ASP A 343 -3.19 1.80 21.61
N LEU A 344 -2.83 3.00 22.07
CA LEU A 344 -2.75 4.24 21.30
C LEU A 344 -1.57 4.30 20.30
N ALA A 345 -0.75 3.25 20.20
CA ALA A 345 0.38 3.20 19.27
C ALA A 345 0.27 2.11 18.20
N GLU A 346 -0.34 0.97 18.54
CA GLU A 346 -0.34 -0.25 17.69
C GLU A 346 -1.63 -1.09 17.84
N GLY A 347 -2.57 -0.66 18.68
CA GLY A 347 -3.71 -1.47 19.13
C GLY A 347 -3.29 -2.62 20.06
N SER A 348 -4.29 -3.36 20.56
CA SER A 348 -4.07 -4.62 21.28
C SER A 348 -5.22 -5.58 21.04
N ALA A 349 -5.05 -6.86 21.38
CA ALA A 349 -6.12 -7.84 21.27
C ALA A 349 -7.39 -7.47 22.07
N THR A 350 -7.28 -6.53 23.02
CA THR A 350 -8.41 -6.00 23.80
C THR A 350 -8.98 -4.68 23.27
N PHE A 351 -8.33 -4.02 22.30
CA PHE A 351 -8.79 -2.76 21.74
C PHE A 351 -10.20 -2.89 21.12
N ASN A 352 -11.09 -1.96 21.46
CA ASN A 352 -12.46 -1.90 21.02
C ASN A 352 -13.01 -0.46 21.11
N PRO A 353 -13.05 0.28 19.98
CA PRO A 353 -13.50 1.67 19.93
C PRO A 353 -15.03 1.80 19.83
N LEU A 354 -15.79 0.70 19.91
CA LEU A 354 -17.25 0.79 19.95
C LEU A 354 -17.72 1.58 21.18
N PRO A 355 -18.74 2.43 21.04
CA PRO A 355 -19.32 3.11 22.19
C PRO A 355 -20.20 2.15 23.01
N LEU A 356 -20.16 2.27 24.33
CA LEU A 356 -21.09 1.62 25.24
C LEU A 356 -22.47 2.28 25.13
N ALA A 357 -23.53 1.49 25.19
CA ALA A 357 -24.91 2.00 25.16
C ALA A 357 -25.20 3.02 26.29
N SER A 358 -24.51 2.88 27.44
CA SER A 358 -24.58 3.80 28.57
C SER A 358 -23.58 4.96 28.50
N GLY A 359 -22.68 4.97 27.51
CA GLY A 359 -21.64 5.98 27.33
C GLY A 359 -22.19 7.32 26.83
N LEU A 360 -21.41 8.39 26.98
CA LEU A 360 -21.80 9.74 26.52
C LEU A 360 -22.05 9.79 25.01
N ALA A 361 -21.30 9.00 24.23
CA ALA A 361 -21.50 8.88 22.79
C ALA A 361 -22.95 8.45 22.44
N CYS A 362 -23.51 7.48 23.18
CA CYS A 362 -24.84 6.93 22.92
C CYS A 362 -25.96 7.62 23.70
N THR A 363 -25.68 8.29 24.83
CA THR A 363 -26.71 8.92 25.67
C THR A 363 -26.88 10.42 25.42
N GLY A 364 -25.84 11.11 24.92
CA GLY A 364 -25.90 12.54 24.63
C GLY A 364 -26.78 12.89 23.42
N THR A 365 -27.05 14.19 23.22
CA THR A 365 -27.78 14.75 22.06
C THR A 365 -27.01 14.52 20.77
N LYS A 366 -27.67 14.02 19.70
CA LYS A 366 -27.05 13.86 18.37
C LYS A 366 -27.52 15.00 17.48
N ASP A 367 -26.60 15.52 16.69
CA ASP A 367 -26.92 16.48 15.64
C ASP A 367 -27.76 15.80 14.56
N ALA A 368 -28.75 16.54 14.04
CA ALA A 368 -29.47 16.13 12.83
C ALA A 368 -28.55 16.24 11.61
N ALA A 369 -28.94 15.60 10.50
CA ALA A 369 -28.26 15.78 9.22
C ALA A 369 -28.18 17.29 8.88
N PRO A 370 -26.99 17.81 8.50
CA PRO A 370 -26.80 19.23 8.25
C PRO A 370 -27.73 19.67 7.11
N ASN A 371 -28.63 20.61 7.41
CA ASN A 371 -29.63 21.11 6.46
C ASN A 371 -30.53 20.02 5.84
N GLY A 372 -30.72 18.89 6.53
CA GLY A 372 -31.54 17.77 6.02
C GLY A 372 -30.94 17.03 4.83
N ASP A 373 -29.62 17.14 4.63
CA ASP A 373 -28.91 16.51 3.52
C ASP A 373 -28.99 14.97 3.60
N PRO A 374 -29.50 14.29 2.56
CA PRO A 374 -29.76 12.85 2.58
C PRO A 374 -28.48 11.98 2.54
N PHE A 375 -27.31 12.58 2.31
CA PHE A 375 -26.04 11.87 2.44
C PHE A 375 -25.82 11.38 3.88
N PHE A 376 -26.22 12.16 4.89
CA PHE A 376 -25.95 11.83 6.28
C PHE A 376 -27.05 10.96 6.88
N SER A 377 -26.69 9.72 7.20
CA SER A 377 -27.53 8.79 7.94
C SER A 377 -27.72 9.24 9.39
N LEU A 378 -28.89 8.93 9.96
CA LEU A 378 -29.14 9.11 11.40
C LEU A 378 -28.31 8.11 12.21
N VAL A 379 -27.82 8.56 13.37
CA VAL A 379 -26.96 7.75 14.25
C VAL A 379 -27.58 7.57 15.63
N SER A 380 -27.37 6.39 16.22
CA SER A 380 -27.79 6.10 17.61
C SER A 380 -26.72 6.48 18.63
N CYS A 381 -25.47 6.57 18.21
CA CYS A 381 -24.32 7.03 18.97
C CYS A 381 -23.48 8.00 18.12
N LYS A 382 -22.84 8.98 18.75
CA LYS A 382 -21.81 9.82 18.11
C LYS A 382 -20.59 8.99 17.73
N GLY A 383 -19.79 9.54 16.83
CA GLY A 383 -18.53 8.95 16.41
C GLY A 383 -18.64 8.09 15.15
N ALA A 384 -17.51 7.52 14.76
CA ALA A 384 -17.38 6.66 13.57
C ALA A 384 -18.22 5.38 13.64
N PHE A 385 -18.62 4.97 14.85
CA PHE A 385 -19.40 3.77 15.10
C PHE A 385 -20.80 4.18 15.55
N SER A 386 -21.75 4.12 14.62
CA SER A 386 -23.12 4.66 14.77
C SER A 386 -23.99 3.98 15.84
N SER A 387 -23.50 2.88 16.45
CA SER A 387 -24.19 2.07 17.45
C SER A 387 -23.19 1.31 18.33
N SER A 388 -23.67 0.75 19.44
CA SER A 388 -22.86 -0.08 20.36
C SER A 388 -22.55 -1.49 19.85
N THR A 389 -22.98 -1.84 18.64
CA THR A 389 -22.82 -3.19 18.06
C THR A 389 -22.24 -3.19 16.65
N GLY A 390 -22.29 -2.06 15.94
CA GLY A 390 -21.84 -1.95 14.55
C GLY A 390 -20.36 -1.63 14.45
N ASN A 391 -19.50 -2.66 14.42
CA ASN A 391 -18.07 -2.49 14.15
C ASN A 391 -17.77 -2.79 12.67
N TRP A 392 -17.77 -1.75 11.83
CA TRP A 392 -17.47 -1.89 10.41
C TRP A 392 -15.99 -2.22 10.13
N LEU A 393 -15.07 -2.02 11.10
CA LEU A 393 -13.65 -2.40 10.97
C LEU A 393 -13.39 -3.90 11.13
N ALA A 394 -14.28 -4.64 11.79
CA ALA A 394 -14.07 -6.01 12.27
C ALA A 394 -13.79 -7.07 11.17
N GLY A 395 -14.15 -6.78 9.92
CA GLY A 395 -14.00 -7.70 8.79
C GLY A 395 -12.85 -7.38 7.85
N TYR A 396 -12.36 -6.14 7.81
CA TYR A 396 -11.45 -5.71 6.73
C TYR A 396 -10.23 -4.91 7.21
N SER A 397 -10.31 -4.22 8.35
CA SER A 397 -9.22 -3.36 8.84
C SER A 397 -7.94 -4.12 9.16
N TRP A 398 -6.81 -3.41 9.18
CA TRP A 398 -5.55 -3.96 9.65
C TRP A 398 -5.67 -4.49 11.09
N LEU A 399 -6.26 -3.70 11.99
CA LEU A 399 -6.44 -4.07 13.41
C LEU A 399 -7.19 -5.39 13.57
N ALA A 400 -8.27 -5.59 12.79
CA ALA A 400 -8.97 -6.85 12.78
C ALA A 400 -8.06 -7.96 12.24
N CYS A 401 -7.50 -7.79 11.04
CA CYS A 401 -6.74 -8.85 10.38
C CYS A 401 -5.45 -9.25 11.14
N SER A 402 -4.89 -8.36 11.96
CA SER A 402 -3.70 -8.59 12.79
C SER A 402 -4.02 -9.11 14.21
N GLY A 403 -5.31 -9.29 14.54
CA GLY A 403 -5.74 -9.72 15.87
C GLY A 403 -5.55 -8.66 16.96
N LYS A 404 -5.41 -7.39 16.58
CA LYS A 404 -5.23 -6.22 17.47
C LYS A 404 -6.55 -5.46 17.70
N MET A 405 -7.68 -6.18 17.66
CA MET A 405 -9.01 -5.66 18.01
C MET A 405 -9.97 -6.79 18.40
N VAL A 406 -10.84 -6.52 19.38
CA VAL A 406 -11.91 -7.44 19.79
C VAL A 406 -12.95 -7.60 18.69
N GLY A 407 -13.40 -8.83 18.47
CA GLY A 407 -14.41 -9.14 17.46
C GLY A 407 -13.84 -9.24 16.05
N SER A 408 -12.51 -9.37 15.91
CA SER A 408 -11.89 -9.68 14.63
C SER A 408 -12.49 -10.95 14.00
N THR A 409 -12.81 -10.82 12.71
CA THR A 409 -13.28 -11.93 11.85
C THR A 409 -12.37 -12.19 10.66
N ALA A 410 -11.21 -11.52 10.61
CA ALA A 410 -10.27 -11.56 9.50
C ALA A 410 -8.87 -11.94 9.97
N ALA A 411 -8.04 -12.44 9.05
CA ALA A 411 -6.67 -12.83 9.35
C ALA A 411 -5.73 -12.44 8.19
N LEU A 412 -4.56 -11.90 8.51
CA LEU A 412 -3.46 -11.76 7.55
C LEU A 412 -2.71 -13.08 7.44
N THR A 413 -2.59 -13.60 6.22
CA THR A 413 -1.66 -14.70 5.92
C THR A 413 -0.60 -14.15 4.96
N PRO A 414 0.68 -14.04 5.36
CA PRO A 414 1.74 -13.59 4.47
C PRO A 414 1.81 -14.51 3.25
N PRO A 415 1.61 -14.01 2.02
CA PRO A 415 1.64 -14.87 0.84
C PRO A 415 3.07 -15.21 0.39
N PHE A 416 4.07 -14.59 1.00
CA PHE A 416 5.48 -14.70 0.60
C PHE A 416 6.33 -15.37 1.66
N ALA A 417 7.34 -16.10 1.20
CA ALA A 417 8.40 -16.66 2.01
C ALA A 417 9.22 -15.55 2.66
N THR A 418 9.81 -15.86 3.82
CA THR A 418 10.70 -14.94 4.55
C THR A 418 11.97 -14.67 3.75
N LEU A 419 12.29 -13.40 3.49
CA LEU A 419 13.54 -12.99 2.84
C LEU A 419 14.60 -12.52 3.83
N LEU A 420 15.83 -12.34 3.34
CA LEU A 420 16.90 -11.63 4.05
C LEU A 420 16.61 -10.12 4.12
N PRO A 421 17.21 -9.37 5.07
CA PRO A 421 17.03 -7.92 5.19
C PRO A 421 17.37 -7.12 3.93
N ASN A 422 18.34 -7.59 3.14
CA ASN A 422 18.68 -6.97 1.86
C ASN A 422 17.93 -7.70 0.73
N VAL A 423 17.16 -6.96 -0.06
CA VAL A 423 16.38 -7.49 -1.20
C VAL A 423 16.71 -6.70 -2.46
N ALA A 424 16.88 -7.38 -3.60
CA ALA A 424 17.16 -6.73 -4.89
C ALA A 424 16.46 -7.44 -6.05
N LEU A 425 15.98 -6.69 -7.04
CA LEU A 425 15.55 -7.26 -8.32
C LEU A 425 16.77 -7.66 -9.15
N LEU A 426 16.69 -8.82 -9.80
CA LEU A 426 17.66 -9.18 -10.84
C LEU A 426 17.45 -8.30 -12.08
N SER A 427 18.56 -7.86 -12.69
CA SER A 427 18.53 -7.13 -13.95
C SER A 427 17.95 -8.03 -15.05
N SER A 428 17.07 -7.49 -15.91
CA SER A 428 16.49 -8.26 -17.02
C SER A 428 17.55 -8.74 -18.02
N ASN A 429 18.68 -8.05 -18.12
CA ASN A 429 19.81 -8.40 -18.99
C ASN A 429 21.15 -8.11 -18.30
N TYR A 430 22.04 -9.09 -18.27
CA TYR A 430 23.44 -8.92 -17.88
C TYR A 430 24.31 -8.80 -19.13
N SER A 431 24.79 -7.59 -19.40
CA SER A 431 25.68 -7.24 -20.52
C SER A 431 27.17 -7.13 -20.14
N SER A 432 27.48 -7.27 -18.85
CA SER A 432 28.83 -7.29 -18.31
C SER A 432 28.95 -8.29 -17.15
N ASN A 433 30.16 -8.78 -16.92
CA ASN A 433 30.42 -9.76 -15.86
C ASN A 433 29.96 -9.22 -14.52
N THR A 434 29.12 -9.99 -13.84
CA THR A 434 28.46 -9.56 -12.59
C THR A 434 28.53 -10.68 -11.56
N ALA A 435 28.87 -10.33 -10.32
CA ALA A 435 28.77 -11.21 -9.17
C ALA A 435 27.67 -10.72 -8.24
N LEU A 436 26.78 -11.62 -7.86
CA LEU A 436 25.76 -11.38 -6.84
C LEU A 436 26.36 -11.42 -5.43
N GLY A 437 25.63 -10.95 -4.42
CA GLY A 437 26.00 -11.03 -3.00
C GLY A 437 25.14 -12.05 -2.25
N SER A 438 25.75 -12.93 -1.45
CA SER A 438 25.03 -13.99 -0.72
C SER A 438 24.18 -13.49 0.45
N ASN A 439 24.40 -12.26 0.91
CA ASN A 439 23.62 -11.60 1.96
C ASN A 439 22.37 -10.87 1.42
N ILE A 440 21.98 -11.16 0.18
CA ILE A 440 20.86 -10.53 -0.53
C ILE A 440 19.88 -11.61 -1.00
N SER A 441 18.58 -11.41 -0.75
CA SER A 441 17.52 -12.16 -1.41
C SER A 441 17.19 -11.51 -2.75
N TYR A 442 17.31 -12.28 -3.83
CA TYR A 442 17.11 -11.76 -5.18
C TYR A 442 15.72 -12.07 -5.70
N ILE A 443 15.05 -11.08 -6.31
CA ILE A 443 13.74 -11.24 -6.92
C ILE A 443 13.88 -11.40 -8.44
N LEU A 444 13.40 -12.52 -8.95
CA LEU A 444 13.29 -12.83 -10.37
C LEU A 444 11.86 -12.50 -10.84
N ALA A 445 11.67 -11.28 -11.35
CA ALA A 445 10.36 -10.77 -11.77
C ALA A 445 10.02 -11.01 -13.26
N SER A 446 11.04 -11.30 -14.08
CA SER A 446 10.91 -11.52 -15.52
C SER A 446 11.87 -12.61 -15.99
N GLN A 447 11.91 -12.88 -17.29
CA GLN A 447 13.05 -13.58 -17.88
C GLN A 447 14.30 -12.69 -17.73
N VAL A 448 15.38 -13.30 -17.25
CA VAL A 448 16.69 -12.67 -17.04
C VAL A 448 17.68 -13.34 -17.97
N PHE A 449 18.35 -12.55 -18.80
CA PHE A 449 19.27 -13.06 -19.82
C PHE A 449 20.73 -12.74 -19.47
N VAL A 450 21.56 -13.78 -19.40
CA VAL A 450 23.02 -13.66 -19.37
C VAL A 450 23.51 -13.69 -20.81
N GLN A 451 24.05 -12.56 -21.29
CA GLN A 451 24.40 -12.37 -22.69
C GLN A 451 25.65 -13.18 -23.11
N SER A 452 25.84 -13.35 -24.42
CA SER A 452 27.06 -13.98 -24.96
C SER A 452 28.31 -13.23 -24.51
N GLY A 453 29.34 -13.97 -24.07
CA GLY A 453 30.59 -13.40 -23.55
C GLY A 453 30.51 -12.86 -22.12
N VAL A 454 29.35 -12.98 -21.46
CA VAL A 454 29.11 -12.49 -20.10
C VAL A 454 29.04 -13.65 -19.12
N THR A 455 29.60 -13.43 -17.93
CA THR A 455 29.52 -14.35 -16.78
C THR A 455 28.67 -13.75 -15.67
N LEU A 456 27.64 -14.49 -15.24
CA LEU A 456 26.93 -14.24 -13.99
C LEU A 456 27.47 -15.19 -12.91
N THR A 457 27.91 -14.66 -11.78
CA THR A 457 28.39 -15.43 -10.64
C THR A 457 27.38 -15.37 -9.49
N ILE A 458 26.90 -16.53 -9.04
CA ILE A 458 26.01 -16.68 -7.90
C ILE A 458 26.81 -17.33 -6.75
N PRO A 459 27.10 -16.61 -5.65
CA PRO A 459 27.82 -17.19 -4.52
C PRO A 459 27.03 -18.30 -3.81
N ALA A 460 27.73 -19.20 -3.13
CA ALA A 460 27.15 -20.23 -2.27
C ALA A 460 26.20 -19.62 -1.21
N GLY A 461 25.11 -20.34 -0.90
CA GLY A 461 24.07 -19.91 0.05
C GLY A 461 23.09 -18.87 -0.48
N THR A 462 23.27 -18.35 -1.70
CA THR A 462 22.34 -17.37 -2.28
C THR A 462 20.99 -18.02 -2.59
N THR A 463 19.91 -17.29 -2.28
CA THR A 463 18.55 -17.66 -2.68
C THR A 463 17.95 -16.64 -3.64
N ILE A 464 17.42 -17.13 -4.76
CA ILE A 464 16.70 -16.34 -5.77
C ILE A 464 15.23 -16.76 -5.73
N PHE A 465 14.34 -15.80 -5.57
CA PHE A 465 12.90 -15.97 -5.46
C PHE A 465 12.20 -15.43 -6.71
N ALA A 466 11.48 -16.30 -7.41
CA ALA A 466 10.73 -15.94 -8.60
C ALA A 466 9.29 -15.53 -8.26
N LEU A 467 8.84 -14.43 -8.88
CA LEU A 467 7.46 -14.01 -8.78
C LEU A 467 6.56 -14.95 -9.60
N PRO A 468 5.40 -15.36 -9.08
CA PRO A 468 4.40 -16.03 -9.92
C PRO A 468 3.89 -15.05 -10.96
N VAL A 469 3.64 -15.52 -12.19
CA VAL A 469 2.99 -14.72 -13.23
C VAL A 469 1.62 -15.29 -13.57
N PRO A 470 0.67 -14.44 -14.00
CA PRO A 470 -0.61 -14.90 -14.53
C PRO A 470 -0.43 -15.83 -15.74
N ASN A 471 -1.40 -16.73 -15.93
CA ASN A 471 -1.45 -17.58 -17.12
C ASN A 471 -1.42 -16.75 -18.40
N GLY A 472 -0.59 -17.18 -19.37
CA GLY A 472 -0.44 -16.49 -20.66
C GLY A 472 0.62 -15.39 -20.70
N VAL A 473 1.28 -15.09 -19.57
CA VAL A 473 2.49 -14.24 -19.53
C VAL A 473 3.73 -15.13 -19.49
N ALA A 474 4.84 -14.67 -20.08
CA ALA A 474 6.11 -15.40 -20.02
C ALA A 474 6.57 -15.56 -18.55
N ALA A 475 6.78 -16.79 -18.13
CA ALA A 475 7.22 -17.10 -16.77
C ALA A 475 8.62 -16.53 -16.49
N PRO A 476 8.88 -15.99 -15.29
CA PRO A 476 10.22 -15.56 -14.91
C PRO A 476 11.18 -16.76 -14.94
N ALA A 477 12.34 -16.58 -15.56
CA ALA A 477 13.31 -17.64 -15.78
C ALA A 477 14.71 -17.04 -15.82
N LEU A 478 15.72 -17.80 -15.38
CA LEU A 478 17.11 -17.43 -15.59
C LEU A 478 17.61 -18.13 -16.85
N VAL A 479 18.01 -17.36 -17.85
CA VAL A 479 18.39 -17.84 -19.18
C VAL A 479 19.84 -17.45 -19.47
N VAL A 480 20.71 -18.45 -19.55
CA VAL A 480 22.09 -18.30 -20.00
C VAL A 480 22.11 -18.51 -21.50
N LEU A 481 22.38 -17.44 -22.26
CA LEU A 481 22.42 -17.51 -23.71
C LEU A 481 23.69 -18.21 -24.18
N LYS A 482 23.67 -18.69 -25.43
CA LYS A 482 24.81 -19.27 -26.12
C LYS A 482 26.03 -18.35 -26.04
N GLY A 483 27.14 -18.87 -25.50
CA GLY A 483 28.38 -18.13 -25.26
C GLY A 483 28.43 -17.35 -23.94
N GLY A 484 27.33 -17.29 -23.19
CA GLY A 484 27.30 -16.79 -21.81
C GLY A 484 27.62 -17.90 -20.81
N MET A 485 27.97 -17.52 -19.58
CA MET A 485 28.33 -18.45 -18.51
C MET A 485 27.59 -18.14 -17.21
N LEU A 486 27.21 -19.19 -16.49
CA LEU A 486 26.72 -19.12 -15.12
C LEU A 486 27.68 -19.86 -14.18
N LEU A 487 28.24 -19.14 -13.22
CA LEU A 487 29.08 -19.71 -12.16
C LEU A 487 28.25 -19.79 -10.87
N ALA A 488 27.59 -20.93 -10.67
CA ALA A 488 26.80 -21.25 -9.48
C ALA A 488 27.41 -22.47 -8.78
N ALA A 489 28.44 -22.21 -7.97
CA ALA A 489 29.15 -23.24 -7.20
C ALA A 489 28.80 -23.12 -5.71
N GLY A 490 27.65 -23.68 -5.33
CA GLY A 490 27.25 -23.86 -3.94
C GLY A 490 28.08 -24.93 -3.23
N THR A 491 27.74 -25.20 -1.97
CA THR A 491 28.31 -26.31 -1.19
C THR A 491 27.20 -27.13 -0.52
N ALA A 492 27.52 -28.32 -0.02
CA ALA A 492 26.55 -29.14 0.72
C ALA A 492 25.94 -28.39 1.94
N SER A 493 26.74 -27.55 2.61
CA SER A 493 26.30 -26.74 3.75
C SER A 493 25.65 -25.42 3.36
N SER A 494 25.87 -24.96 2.13
CA SER A 494 25.39 -23.66 1.64
C SER A 494 25.02 -23.77 0.16
N PRO A 495 23.96 -24.55 -0.16
CA PRO A 495 23.52 -24.71 -1.53
C PRO A 495 22.96 -23.39 -2.06
N ILE A 496 23.01 -23.23 -3.39
CA ILE A 496 22.33 -22.14 -4.08
C ILE A 496 20.90 -22.59 -4.33
N THR A 497 19.90 -21.75 -4.04
CA THR A 497 18.49 -22.10 -4.21
C THR A 497 17.80 -21.12 -5.13
N LEU A 498 17.12 -21.63 -6.17
CA LEU A 498 16.20 -20.88 -7.01
C LEU A 498 14.80 -21.44 -6.79
N THR A 499 13.87 -20.61 -6.34
CA THR A 499 12.55 -21.06 -5.89
C THR A 499 11.48 -20.01 -6.15
N THR A 500 10.21 -20.34 -5.88
CA THR A 500 9.12 -19.35 -5.85
C THR A 500 9.21 -18.49 -4.61
N ILE A 501 8.72 -17.25 -4.73
CA ILE A 501 8.57 -16.38 -3.57
C ILE A 501 7.41 -16.77 -2.64
N LEU A 502 6.48 -17.63 -3.08
CA LEU A 502 5.31 -17.96 -2.27
C LEU A 502 5.70 -18.69 -0.98
N SER A 503 5.04 -18.37 0.13
CA SER A 503 5.20 -19.10 1.40
C SER A 503 4.63 -20.52 1.29
N GLU A 504 5.08 -21.44 2.14
CA GLU A 504 4.52 -22.80 2.20
C GLU A 504 3.01 -22.80 2.46
N SER A 505 2.53 -21.89 3.34
CA SER A 505 1.09 -21.72 3.60
C SER A 505 0.34 -21.26 2.34
N ALA A 506 0.89 -20.32 1.57
CA ALA A 506 0.31 -19.89 0.30
C ALA A 506 0.32 -20.99 -0.77
N LEU A 507 1.35 -21.84 -0.79
CA LEU A 507 1.42 -22.99 -1.70
C LEU A 507 0.36 -24.04 -1.34
N SER A 508 0.21 -24.35 -0.06
CA SER A 508 -0.75 -25.35 0.46
C SER A 508 -2.22 -24.94 0.26
N GLY A 509 -2.52 -23.63 0.28
CA GLY A 509 -3.86 -23.09 0.07
C GLY A 509 -4.29 -22.94 -1.40
N SER A 510 -3.35 -23.03 -2.36
CA SER A 510 -3.63 -22.85 -3.79
C SER A 510 -4.21 -24.12 -4.45
N ALA A 511 -5.39 -24.53 -4.00
CA ALA A 511 -6.16 -25.59 -4.65
C ALA A 511 -6.91 -25.01 -5.87
N THR A 512 -6.37 -25.22 -7.07
CA THR A 512 -7.01 -25.85 -8.25
C THR A 512 -6.23 -25.45 -9.51
N ALA A 513 -5.50 -26.39 -10.10
CA ALA A 513 -5.11 -26.31 -11.51
C ALA A 513 -5.36 -27.68 -12.14
N VAL A 514 -5.88 -27.67 -13.36
CA VAL A 514 -6.32 -28.87 -14.10
C VAL A 514 -5.13 -29.37 -14.94
N PRO A 515 -4.65 -30.62 -14.77
CA PRO A 515 -3.71 -31.21 -15.72
C PRO A 515 -4.46 -31.69 -16.98
N TYR A 516 -3.88 -31.40 -18.14
CA TYR A 516 -4.27 -32.05 -19.38
C TYR A 516 -3.64 -33.46 -19.37
N PHE A 517 -4.51 -34.47 -19.43
CA PHE A 517 -4.27 -35.92 -19.49
C PHE A 517 -4.21 -36.68 -18.15
N SER A 518 -5.31 -37.41 -17.92
CA SER A 518 -5.57 -38.47 -16.93
C SER A 518 -6.20 -38.02 -15.59
N SER A 519 -7.26 -38.77 -15.26
CA SER A 519 -8.34 -38.51 -14.32
C SER A 519 -7.99 -38.69 -12.84
N ASN A 520 -6.75 -38.43 -12.43
CA ASN A 520 -6.36 -38.50 -11.02
C ASN A 520 -5.90 -37.12 -10.57
N ALA A 521 -6.80 -36.41 -9.87
CA ALA A 521 -6.52 -35.10 -9.29
C ALA A 521 -5.38 -35.21 -8.28
N PHE A 522 -4.20 -34.69 -8.63
CA PHE A 522 -3.11 -34.42 -7.69
C PHE A 522 -3.02 -32.91 -7.48
N ALA A 523 -2.82 -32.49 -6.22
CA ALA A 523 -2.68 -31.09 -5.86
C ALA A 523 -1.46 -30.45 -6.59
N LEU A 524 -1.72 -29.47 -7.46
CA LEU A 524 -0.70 -28.65 -8.14
C LEU A 524 -0.31 -27.40 -7.35
N GLY A 525 -0.85 -27.21 -6.14
CA GLY A 525 -0.65 -26.00 -5.33
C GLY A 525 0.82 -25.66 -5.07
N GLU A 526 1.68 -26.68 -5.07
CA GLU A 526 3.13 -26.54 -4.88
C GLU A 526 3.93 -26.49 -6.19
N ARG A 527 3.37 -26.74 -7.39
CA ARG A 527 4.18 -26.89 -8.61
C ARG A 527 4.03 -25.75 -9.60
N GLY A 528 5.04 -25.52 -10.44
CA GLY A 528 4.94 -24.62 -11.59
C GLY A 528 4.58 -23.20 -11.21
N LYS A 529 5.47 -22.53 -10.47
CA LYS A 529 5.33 -21.14 -10.06
C LYS A 529 6.27 -20.19 -10.82
N TRP A 530 7.29 -20.72 -11.49
CA TRP A 530 8.18 -19.96 -12.37
C TRP A 530 8.79 -20.84 -13.48
N GLY A 531 9.53 -20.24 -14.40
CA GLY A 531 10.00 -20.87 -15.64
C GLY A 531 11.19 -21.80 -15.50
N GLY A 532 11.96 -21.74 -14.41
CA GLY A 532 13.16 -22.58 -14.23
C GLY A 532 14.45 -21.95 -14.75
N LEU A 533 15.51 -22.76 -14.80
CA LEU A 533 16.86 -22.40 -15.20
C LEU A 533 17.18 -22.98 -16.58
N ILE A 534 17.59 -22.14 -17.53
CA ILE A 534 17.85 -22.53 -18.92
C ILE A 534 19.30 -22.19 -19.29
N LEU A 535 20.05 -23.20 -19.76
CA LEU A 535 21.40 -23.04 -20.29
C LEU A 535 21.42 -23.39 -21.77
N LEU A 536 21.77 -22.42 -22.61
CA LEU A 536 21.95 -22.59 -24.05
C LEU A 536 23.44 -22.62 -24.36
N GLY A 537 23.91 -23.69 -24.99
CA GLY A 537 25.31 -23.87 -25.38
C GLY A 537 25.50 -23.96 -26.90
N ASN A 538 26.76 -24.10 -27.29
CA ASN A 538 27.26 -24.19 -28.65
C ASN A 538 27.72 -25.61 -29.05
N ALA A 539 27.40 -26.62 -28.24
CA ALA A 539 27.76 -28.01 -28.54
C ALA A 539 26.83 -28.65 -29.58
N PRO A 540 27.26 -29.75 -30.23
CA PRO A 540 26.48 -30.39 -31.28
C PRO A 540 25.08 -30.82 -30.86
N THR A 541 24.11 -30.60 -31.75
CA THR A 541 22.73 -31.11 -31.64
C THR A 541 22.29 -31.66 -33.00
N ILE A 542 21.21 -32.44 -33.03
CA ILE A 542 20.63 -32.94 -34.28
C ILE A 542 19.76 -31.89 -34.99
N VAL A 543 19.37 -30.84 -34.27
CA VAL A 543 18.51 -29.77 -34.80
C VAL A 543 19.35 -28.65 -35.43
N PRO A 544 18.79 -27.86 -36.36
CA PRO A 544 19.49 -26.69 -36.91
C PRO A 544 19.95 -25.72 -35.81
N THR A 545 21.08 -25.02 -35.99
CA THR A 545 21.57 -24.01 -35.03
C THR A 545 20.67 -22.76 -34.95
N THR A 546 19.65 -22.67 -35.79
CA THR A 546 18.57 -21.68 -35.73
C THR A 546 17.40 -22.11 -34.83
N THR A 547 17.48 -23.31 -34.25
CA THR A 547 16.42 -23.85 -33.39
C THR A 547 16.42 -23.15 -32.04
N GLN A 548 15.22 -22.76 -31.62
CA GLN A 548 14.96 -22.23 -30.27
C GLN A 548 14.38 -23.35 -29.40
N LEU A 549 14.63 -23.29 -28.09
CA LEU A 549 13.83 -24.10 -27.17
C LEU A 549 12.39 -23.60 -27.22
N TYR A 550 11.43 -24.52 -27.20
CA TYR A 550 10.01 -24.20 -27.29
C TYR A 550 9.56 -23.23 -26.18
N ALA A 551 10.20 -23.35 -25.01
CA ALA A 551 10.11 -22.44 -23.86
C ALA A 551 10.45 -20.96 -24.15
N LEU A 552 11.19 -20.67 -25.23
CA LEU A 552 11.69 -19.34 -25.62
C LEU A 552 11.16 -18.88 -26.99
N GLN A 553 10.18 -19.56 -27.58
CA GLN A 553 9.77 -19.35 -28.98
C GLN A 553 9.20 -17.94 -29.32
N TYR A 554 8.85 -17.14 -28.31
CA TYR A 554 8.39 -15.75 -28.48
C TYR A 554 9.45 -14.71 -28.12
N SER A 555 10.57 -15.15 -27.54
CA SER A 555 11.78 -14.35 -27.41
C SER A 555 12.69 -14.68 -28.60
N THR A 556 12.50 -13.91 -29.67
CA THR A 556 13.15 -14.17 -30.96
C THR A 556 14.68 -14.06 -30.86
N GLY A 557 15.40 -14.98 -31.51
CA GLY A 557 16.86 -14.94 -31.62
C GLY A 557 17.65 -15.76 -30.60
N TYR A 558 17.02 -16.27 -29.54
CA TYR A 558 17.70 -17.13 -28.55
C TYR A 558 17.70 -18.59 -29.01
N THR A 559 18.83 -19.03 -29.55
CA THR A 559 19.03 -20.35 -30.17
C THR A 559 20.06 -21.17 -29.39
N TYR A 560 20.05 -22.49 -29.61
CA TYR A 560 21.03 -23.39 -29.02
C TYR A 560 21.64 -24.32 -30.06
N GLY A 561 22.76 -24.95 -29.67
CA GLY A 561 23.47 -25.90 -30.49
C GLY A 561 24.52 -25.26 -31.40
N GLY A 562 25.47 -26.07 -31.86
CA GLY A 562 26.58 -25.63 -32.68
C GLY A 562 27.54 -26.78 -32.99
N THR A 563 28.85 -26.51 -32.95
CA THR A 563 29.88 -27.49 -33.31
C THR A 563 30.94 -27.70 -32.22
N VAL A 564 30.85 -26.96 -31.12
CA VAL A 564 31.91 -26.92 -30.11
C VAL A 564 31.60 -27.89 -28.98
N VAL A 565 32.12 -29.12 -29.08
CA VAL A 565 31.92 -30.18 -28.09
C VAL A 565 32.35 -29.76 -26.69
N THR A 566 33.44 -29.00 -26.58
CA THR A 566 34.01 -28.55 -25.30
C THR A 566 33.45 -27.21 -24.84
N ASP A 567 32.33 -26.74 -25.42
CA ASP A 567 31.67 -25.51 -24.98
C ASP A 567 31.37 -25.56 -23.48
N SER A 568 31.44 -24.41 -22.81
CA SER A 568 31.16 -24.30 -21.39
C SER A 568 30.12 -23.22 -21.15
N SER A 569 28.97 -23.63 -20.62
CA SER A 569 27.95 -22.72 -20.09
C SER A 569 28.19 -22.41 -18.60
N GLY A 570 29.33 -22.85 -18.03
CA GLY A 570 29.76 -22.58 -16.66
C GLY A 570 29.67 -23.79 -15.72
N THR A 571 29.29 -23.52 -14.47
CA THR A 571 29.25 -24.51 -13.37
C THR A 571 27.93 -24.42 -12.63
N LEU A 572 27.26 -25.57 -12.48
CA LEU A 572 26.16 -25.80 -11.56
C LEU A 572 26.58 -26.85 -10.54
N GLN A 573 26.85 -26.44 -9.31
CA GLN A 573 27.21 -27.35 -8.22
C GLN A 573 26.42 -27.02 -6.96
N TYR A 574 25.78 -28.01 -6.34
CA TYR A 574 24.92 -27.80 -5.16
C TYR A 574 23.85 -26.73 -5.41
N VAL A 575 23.13 -26.88 -6.52
CA VAL A 575 22.06 -25.98 -6.95
C VAL A 575 20.71 -26.67 -6.77
N ARG A 576 19.78 -26.00 -6.08
CA ARG A 576 18.40 -26.42 -5.90
C ARG A 576 17.49 -25.57 -6.77
N VAL A 577 16.63 -26.22 -7.54
CA VAL A 577 15.59 -25.56 -8.34
C VAL A 577 14.24 -26.11 -7.92
N TRP A 578 13.47 -25.32 -7.20
CA TRP A 578 12.20 -25.74 -6.61
C TRP A 578 11.01 -24.99 -7.20
N HIS A 579 9.86 -25.65 -7.28
CA HIS A 579 8.58 -25.07 -7.73
C HIS A 579 8.64 -24.48 -9.16
N GLY A 580 9.61 -24.90 -9.98
CA GLY A 580 9.81 -24.41 -11.34
C GLY A 580 8.89 -25.08 -12.37
N GLY A 581 9.22 -24.84 -13.64
CA GLY A 581 8.71 -25.56 -14.79
C GLY A 581 7.26 -25.27 -15.16
N VAL A 582 6.83 -24.01 -14.99
CA VAL A 582 5.50 -23.51 -15.40
C VAL A 582 5.17 -23.87 -16.85
N MET A 583 3.89 -24.21 -17.06
CA MET A 583 3.23 -24.17 -18.36
C MET A 583 3.08 -22.71 -18.81
N SER A 584 3.96 -22.22 -19.68
CA SER A 584 3.51 -21.14 -20.56
C SER A 584 2.43 -21.73 -21.48
N ASN A 585 1.50 -20.92 -21.99
CA ASN A 585 0.41 -21.40 -22.88
C ASN A 585 0.89 -22.26 -24.06
N ASN A 586 2.19 -22.27 -24.35
CA ASN A 586 2.78 -22.92 -25.50
C ASN A 586 4.08 -23.67 -25.14
N GLY A 587 4.17 -24.40 -24.02
CA GLY A 587 5.29 -25.34 -23.79
C GLY A 587 5.70 -25.56 -22.34
N LEU A 588 6.13 -26.79 -22.06
CA LEU A 588 6.73 -27.20 -20.79
C LEU A 588 8.19 -26.72 -20.72
N ILE A 589 8.56 -26.02 -19.65
CA ILE A 589 9.96 -25.71 -19.35
C ILE A 589 10.42 -26.67 -18.26
N SER A 590 11.53 -27.39 -18.47
CA SER A 590 12.10 -28.21 -17.41
C SER A 590 12.55 -27.35 -16.23
N GLY A 591 12.64 -27.92 -15.03
CA GLY A 591 13.21 -27.20 -13.88
C GLY A 591 14.61 -26.68 -14.20
N ILE A 592 15.45 -27.56 -14.76
CA ILE A 592 16.72 -27.18 -15.40
C ILE A 592 16.75 -27.71 -16.84
N ALA A 593 16.90 -26.83 -17.82
CA ALA A 593 16.98 -27.16 -19.23
C ALA A 593 18.38 -26.90 -19.81
N PHE A 594 18.95 -27.91 -20.47
CA PHE A 594 20.24 -27.85 -21.15
C PHE A 594 20.03 -27.97 -22.66
N GLY A 595 20.14 -26.87 -23.41
CA GLY A 595 20.09 -26.86 -24.87
C GLY A 595 21.49 -26.82 -25.45
N GLY A 596 21.97 -27.91 -26.07
CA GLY A 596 23.27 -27.92 -26.74
C GLY A 596 24.45 -27.56 -25.84
N VAL A 597 24.42 -27.95 -24.56
CA VAL A 597 25.44 -27.63 -23.57
C VAL A 597 26.63 -28.57 -23.70
N GLY A 598 27.86 -28.03 -23.72
CA GLY A 598 29.08 -28.79 -23.98
C GLY A 598 29.71 -29.43 -22.75
N SER A 599 30.68 -30.31 -23.00
CA SER A 599 31.41 -31.09 -21.99
C SER A 599 32.35 -30.24 -21.11
N GLY A 600 32.54 -28.97 -21.46
CA GLY A 600 33.25 -28.00 -20.61
C GLY A 600 32.38 -27.46 -19.47
N THR A 601 31.08 -27.79 -19.44
CA THR A 601 30.14 -27.38 -18.39
C THR A 601 30.17 -28.39 -17.25
N THR A 602 30.31 -27.93 -16.01
CA THR A 602 30.25 -28.80 -14.83
C THR A 602 28.85 -28.79 -14.24
N VAL A 603 28.20 -29.95 -14.15
CA VAL A 603 26.88 -30.09 -13.50
C VAL A 603 26.93 -31.23 -12.49
N ALA A 604 26.87 -30.91 -11.21
CA ALA A 604 26.88 -31.91 -10.15
C ALA A 604 26.07 -31.53 -8.91
N TYR A 605 25.51 -32.51 -8.19
CA TYR A 605 24.77 -32.27 -6.94
C TYR A 605 23.63 -31.26 -7.12
N CYS A 606 22.90 -31.36 -8.23
CA CYS A 606 21.75 -30.49 -8.50
C CYS A 606 20.47 -31.22 -8.18
N GLU A 607 19.52 -30.50 -7.57
CA GLU A 607 18.22 -31.03 -7.16
C GLU A 607 17.10 -30.24 -7.82
N VAL A 608 16.10 -30.95 -8.34
CA VAL A 608 14.86 -30.34 -8.84
C VAL A 608 13.66 -30.91 -8.11
N ALA A 609 12.88 -30.06 -7.45
CA ALA A 609 11.71 -30.48 -6.67
C ALA A 609 10.46 -29.66 -7.01
N TYR A 610 9.29 -30.26 -6.84
CA TYR A 610 7.98 -29.62 -7.07
C TYR A 610 7.83 -28.96 -8.45
N ASN A 611 8.45 -29.53 -9.48
CA ASN A 611 8.42 -28.97 -10.83
C ASN A 611 7.12 -29.36 -11.57
N ALA A 612 6.51 -28.47 -12.35
CA ALA A 612 5.29 -28.81 -13.10
C ALA A 612 5.56 -29.58 -14.41
N ALA A 613 6.80 -29.62 -14.87
CA ALA A 613 7.27 -30.34 -16.06
C ALA A 613 8.43 -31.28 -15.71
N ASP A 614 9.22 -31.71 -16.71
CA ASP A 614 10.44 -32.51 -16.51
C ASP A 614 11.39 -31.85 -15.50
N GLY A 615 11.98 -32.62 -14.60
CA GLY A 615 12.96 -32.08 -13.65
C GLY A 615 14.18 -31.52 -14.37
N PHE A 616 14.85 -32.37 -15.15
CA PHE A 616 16.00 -32.02 -15.98
C PHE A 616 15.69 -32.33 -17.45
N GLY A 617 15.84 -31.33 -18.32
CA GLY A 617 15.65 -31.47 -19.77
C GLY A 617 16.98 -31.38 -20.51
N PHE A 618 17.30 -32.36 -21.35
CA PHE A 618 18.51 -32.38 -22.17
C PHE A 618 18.15 -32.35 -23.65
N PHE A 619 18.50 -31.27 -24.33
CA PHE A 619 18.20 -31.03 -25.75
C PHE A 619 19.51 -30.99 -26.54
N GLY A 620 20.09 -32.18 -26.76
CA GLY A 620 21.41 -32.34 -27.37
C GLY A 620 22.57 -31.84 -26.50
N GLY A 621 23.75 -31.71 -27.09
CA GLY A 621 24.98 -31.35 -26.38
C GLY A 621 25.79 -32.57 -25.92
N THR A 622 26.82 -32.31 -25.11
CA THR A 622 27.83 -33.27 -24.64
C THR A 622 28.17 -33.09 -23.16
N VAL A 623 27.29 -32.44 -22.40
CA VAL A 623 27.47 -32.19 -20.96
C VAL A 623 27.48 -33.50 -20.16
N ASP A 624 28.47 -33.63 -19.29
CA ASP A 624 28.53 -34.72 -18.30
C ASP A 624 27.88 -34.27 -16.99
N VAL A 625 27.02 -35.11 -16.41
CA VAL A 625 26.29 -34.80 -15.17
C VAL A 625 26.54 -35.84 -14.07
N LYS A 626 26.55 -35.43 -12.81
CA LYS A 626 26.75 -36.32 -11.65
C LYS A 626 25.83 -35.98 -10.48
N TYR A 627 25.27 -36.99 -9.81
CA TYR A 627 24.50 -36.81 -8.57
C TYR A 627 23.33 -35.82 -8.75
N LEU A 628 22.45 -36.10 -9.71
CA LEU A 628 21.19 -35.35 -9.90
C LEU A 628 20.06 -36.04 -9.14
N SER A 629 19.16 -35.26 -8.53
CA SER A 629 18.01 -35.78 -7.77
C SER A 629 16.71 -35.07 -8.11
#